data_AF-A0AA43UAT8-F1
#
_entry.id   AF-A0AA43UAT8-F1
#
_cell.length_a   1.000
_cell.length_b   1.000
_cell.length_c   1.000
_cell.angle_alpha   90.00
_cell.angle_beta   90.00
_cell.angle_gamma   90.00
#
_symmetry.space_group_name_H-M   'P 1'
#
loop_
_entity.id
_entity.type
_entity.pdbx_description
1 polymer ?
#
loop_
_entity_poly.entity_id
_entity_poly.type
_entity_poly.pdbx_seq_one_letter_code
_entity_poly.pdbx_strand_id
1 'polypeptide(L)' 'MNEKNTDSIEVSEETYVAPPYFQNRELSWLEFNKRVLEQASDTDVPLIERMNFCSIFWSNLQEFFMV' A
#
# COMPACT_ATOMS: atom_id res chain seq x y z
N MET A 1 9.59 33.40 42.88
CA MET A 1 10.09 32.15 43.52
C MET A 1 8.86 31.27 43.73
N ASN A 2 8.47 30.31 42.90
CA ASN A 2 9.16 29.54 41.87
C ASN A 2 8.13 29.21 40.77
N GLU A 3 8.31 29.80 39.59
CA GLU A 3 7.76 29.26 38.34
C GLU A 3 8.74 28.16 37.92
N LYS A 4 8.34 26.90 38.04
CA LYS A 4 9.04 25.81 37.37
C LYS A 4 8.05 24.82 36.78
N ASN A 5 8.17 24.75 35.47
CA ASN A 5 8.01 23.57 34.64
C ASN A 5 6.66 23.32 33.99
N THR A 6 6.27 24.25 33.10
CA THR A 6 5.73 23.83 31.81
C THR A 6 6.91 23.32 30.98
N ASP A 7 7.22 22.02 31.07
CA ASP A 7 7.99 21.35 30.02
C ASP A 7 7.08 21.30 28.79
N SER A 8 7.05 22.41 28.07
CA SER A 8 6.61 22.47 26.69
C SER A 8 7.58 21.58 25.92
N ILE A 9 7.20 20.32 25.74
CA ILE A 9 7.86 19.44 24.78
C ILE A 9 7.66 20.10 23.41
N GLU A 10 8.65 20.87 22.97
CA GLU A 10 8.78 21.27 21.57
C GLU A 10 8.93 19.99 20.77
N VAL A 11 7.82 19.46 20.27
CA VAL A 11 7.83 18.49 19.19
C VAL A 11 8.28 19.25 17.96
N SER A 12 9.60 19.32 17.75
CA SER A 12 10.15 19.73 16.47
C SER A 12 9.59 18.78 15.42
N GLU A 13 8.66 19.26 14.58
CA GLU A 13 8.23 18.59 13.37
C GLU A 13 9.43 18.52 12.41
N GLU A 14 10.40 17.65 12.70
CA GLU A 14 11.32 17.19 11.68
C GLU A 14 10.49 16.42 10.66
N THR A 15 10.07 17.11 9.60
CA THR A 15 9.39 16.52 8.45
C THR A 15 10.28 15.40 7.93
N TYR A 16 9.94 14.15 8.27
CA TYR A 16 10.63 12.98 7.73
C TYR A 16 10.33 12.93 6.23
N VAL A 17 11.23 13.48 5.42
CA VAL A 17 11.16 13.37 3.97
C VAL A 17 11.72 12.00 3.62
N ALA A 18 10.82 11.05 3.36
CA ALA A 18 11.22 9.72 2.89
C ALA A 18 12.16 9.88 1.66
N PRO A 19 13.28 9.15 1.59
CA PRO A 19 14.21 9.30 0.49
C PRO A 19 13.49 9.06 -0.85
N PRO A 20 13.83 9.79 -1.92
CA PRO A 20 13.06 9.82 -3.18
C PRO A 20 12.98 8.48 -3.92
N TYR A 21 13.63 7.44 -3.40
CA TYR A 21 13.69 6.09 -3.98
C TYR A 21 12.82 5.07 -3.25
N PHE A 22 12.12 5.45 -2.16
CA PHE A 22 11.21 4.55 -1.44
C PHE A 22 9.77 4.87 -1.81
N GLN A 23 9.12 3.94 -2.50
CA GLN A 23 7.69 3.99 -2.70
C GLN A 23 6.97 3.41 -1.47
N ASN A 24 5.80 3.97 -1.14
CA ASN A 24 4.94 3.41 -0.12
C ASN A 24 4.61 1.94 -0.45
N ARG A 25 4.75 1.06 0.53
CA ARG A 25 4.55 -0.39 0.37
C ARG A 25 3.14 -0.71 -0.11
N GLU A 26 2.13 -0.06 0.46
CA GLU A 26 0.72 -0.28 0.13
C GLU A 26 0.43 0.20 -1.29
N LEU A 27 0.97 1.35 -1.71
CA LEU A 27 0.85 1.83 -3.09
C LEU A 27 1.48 0.87 -4.09
N SER A 28 2.67 0.36 -3.79
CA SER A 28 3.36 -0.64 -4.63
C SER A 28 2.54 -1.92 -4.76
N TRP A 29 1.85 -2.29 -3.69
CA TRP A 29 1.06 -3.51 -3.62
C TRP A 29 -0.30 -3.35 -4.31
N LEU A 30 -0.90 -2.16 -4.29
CA LEU A 30 -2.07 -1.81 -5.11
C LEU A 30 -1.73 -1.78 -6.60
N GLU A 31 -0.57 -1.22 -6.98
CA GLU A 31 -0.10 -1.25 -8.37
C GLU A 31 0.11 -2.69 -8.87
N PHE A 32 0.61 -3.58 -8.02
CA PHE A 32 0.70 -4.99 -8.37
C PHE A 32 -0.67 -5.63 -8.61
N ASN A 33 -1.63 -5.42 -7.70
CA ASN A 33 -3.00 -5.92 -7.87
C ASN A 33 -3.68 -5.39 -9.14
N LYS A 34 -3.39 -4.14 -9.52
CA LYS A 34 -3.85 -3.57 -10.79
C LYS A 34 -3.34 -4.37 -12.00
N ARG A 35 -2.06 -4.74 -12.03
CA ARG A 35 -1.49 -5.56 -13.12
C ARG A 35 -2.15 -6.94 -13.20
N VAL A 36 -2.51 -7.54 -12.06
CA VAL A 36 -3.23 -8.83 -12.03
C VAL A 36 -4.64 -8.69 -12.64
N LEU A 37 -5.34 -7.59 -12.36
CA LEU A 37 -6.64 -7.29 -12.97
C LEU A 37 -6.55 -7.03 -14.47
N GLU A 38 -5.47 -6.39 -14.94
CA GLU A 38 -5.21 -6.18 -16.37
C GLU A 38 -5.13 -7.53 -17.09
N GLN A 39 -4.41 -8.52 -16.53
CA GLN A 39 -4.33 -9.88 -17.09
C GLN A 39 -5.68 -10.63 -17.05
N ALA A 40 -6.49 -10.41 -16.02
CA ALA A 40 -7.84 -10.99 -15.95
C ALA A 40 -8.81 -10.40 -16.99
N SER A 41 -8.59 -9.15 -17.38
CA SER A 41 -9.46 -8.40 -18.31
C SER A 41 -9.04 -8.55 -19.77
N ASP A 42 -7.80 -8.95 -20.02
CA ASP A 42 -7.24 -9.16 -21.35
C ASP A 42 -7.98 -10.29 -22.10
N THR A 43 -8.35 -10.02 -23.35
CA THR A 43 -9.04 -10.98 -24.24
C THR A 43 -8.08 -11.94 -24.94
N ASP A 44 -6.79 -11.61 -24.99
CA ASP A 44 -5.75 -12.48 -25.56
C ASP A 44 -5.38 -13.63 -24.62
N VAL A 45 -5.74 -13.51 -23.33
CA VAL A 45 -5.57 -14.55 -22.31
C VAL A 45 -6.74 -15.55 -22.38
N PRO A 46 -6.46 -16.87 -22.41
CA PRO A 46 -7.49 -17.91 -22.35
C PRO A 46 -8.46 -17.74 -21.18
N LEU A 47 -9.75 -18.07 -21.41
CA LEU A 47 -10.83 -17.85 -20.43
C LEU A 47 -10.55 -18.43 -19.03
N ILE A 48 -9.96 -19.63 -18.97
CA ILE A 48 -9.63 -20.29 -17.69
C ILE A 48 -8.50 -19.54 -16.96
N GLU A 49 -7.50 -19.05 -17.70
CA GLU A 49 -6.40 -18.29 -17.11
C GLU A 49 -6.90 -16.95 -16.55
N ARG A 50 -7.84 -16.29 -17.24
CA ARG A 50 -8.52 -15.09 -16.71
C ARG A 50 -9.24 -15.35 -15.40
N MET A 51 -9.91 -16.51 -15.28
CA MET A 51 -10.56 -16.93 -14.03
C MET A 51 -9.52 -17.18 -12.92
N ASN A 52 -8.36 -17.75 -13.25
CA ASN A 52 -7.26 -17.92 -12.29
C ASN A 52 -6.72 -16.56 -11.82
N PHE A 53 -6.53 -15.59 -12.72
CA PHE A 53 -6.13 -14.23 -12.34
C PHE A 53 -7.16 -13.54 -11.44
N CYS A 54 -8.46 -13.71 -11.70
CA CYS A 54 -9.52 -13.23 -10.80
C CYS A 54 -9.43 -13.85 -9.40
N SER A 55 -9.16 -15.17 -9.30
CA SER A 55 -9.01 -15.87 -8.02
C SER A 55 -7.78 -15.37 -7.23
N ILE A 56 -6.67 -15.14 -7.93
CA ILE A 56 -5.44 -14.57 -7.35
C ILE A 56 -5.70 -13.16 -6.84
N PHE A 57 -6.34 -12.31 -7.66
CA PHE A 57 -6.71 -10.95 -7.27
C PHE A 57 -7.58 -10.94 -6.00
N TRP A 58 -8.60 -11.80 -5.95
CA TRP A 58 -9.47 -11.89 -4.77
C TRP A 58 -8.70 -12.31 -3.51
N SER A 59 -7.84 -13.31 -3.62
CA SER A 59 -7.03 -13.79 -2.48
C SER A 59 -6.06 -12.72 -1.99
N ASN A 60 -5.40 -12.01 -2.91
CA ASN A 60 -4.56 -10.87 -2.57
C ASN A 60 -5.39 -9.80 -1.88
N LEU A 61 -6.52 -9.38 -2.46
CA LEU A 61 -7.35 -8.33 -1.87
C LEU A 61 -7.79 -8.66 -0.45
N GLN A 62 -8.16 -9.91 -0.17
CA GLN A 62 -8.49 -10.35 1.18
C GLN A 62 -7.30 -10.18 2.14
N GLU A 63 -6.09 -10.59 1.75
CA GLU A 63 -4.87 -10.39 2.55
C GLU A 63 -4.61 -8.90 2.85
N PHE A 64 -4.96 -7.98 1.93
CA PHE A 64 -4.80 -6.55 2.14
C PHE A 64 -5.55 -6.03 3.36
N PHE A 65 -6.77 -6.53 3.55
CA PHE A 65 -7.71 -6.02 4.52
C PHE A 65 -7.65 -6.78 5.85
N MET A 66 -7.10 -7.99 5.83
CA MET A 66 -6.99 -8.84 7.03
C MET A 66 -5.70 -8.56 7.83
N VAL A 67 -4.70 -7.90 7.24
CA VAL A 67 -3.45 -7.47 7.88
C VAL A 67 -3.56 -6.03 8.35
#